data_AF-A0A3R7FBG5-F1
#
_entry.id   AF-A0A3R7FBG5-F1
#
_cell.length_a   1.000
_cell.length_b   1.000
_cell.length_c   1.000
_cell.angle_alpha   90.00
_cell.angle_beta   90.00
_cell.angle_gamma   90.00
#
_symmetry.space_group_name_H-M   'P 1'
#
loop_
_entity.id
_entity.type
_entity.pdbx_description
1 polymer ?
#
loop_
_entity_poly.entity_id
_entity_poly.type
_entity_poly.pdbx_seq_one_letter_code
_entity_poly.pdbx_strand_id
1 'polypeptide(L)'
;MDESASKLILELLQSKDDAIEELNEEKMVLMEQLEKALWDLEHAITQNNSVAARASLDHDDVALHIDGQLRALEHQVSDLKVDVATANTQHGMPVIDHTTSHQQGGVTYPCSEKASSYTDLDEQQLHHVEEMEPKPTQQHAVSTLDTDKLQQHFASNKEELAESQRQLHASETEAMTLLQSLQRSSETVRAIDTQHQRALAVQAYEHATVVATWQAKVTQLQLDKQQLHKQLLHQLQDLQAQNKSLAQDIALEMQTSRIGRDHIARLERQVDDLAAVETLAELRQAKASSDSEATAARAAHLTIRKKMSLLQADVDATKQALAQVKSELRASARDRSDMEHMVSRLRDESSRLKDSLRRKQELVGHLKRSFEEAKRALDEEKNQRKDANTRCHQLAQQLQAQVETLKTDKEHLRTRCATLLHAVKLKDKLLQEHSTVVAQSAGESGGDGATLQPLDANAAMVKELKRRLHQKQMLVESLKDKDAAVKGQLLALQQQHDRLQAKLHWSKCLDGLRACVYDVAHDLLFPTSDSAPVQKRIDVPSTPGTVSQQKLQALGLTYFSPTDLEALTTVPTNQNSGTSHRKKTQVLDALEQVLEGRPDDCRHALLEVFHAATDNSSPRSRP
;
A
#
# COMPACT_ATOMS: atom_id res chain seq x y z
N MET A 1 15.65 -36.48 -2.95
CA MET A 1 16.80 -35.64 -3.39
C MET A 1 18.00 -36.55 -3.47
N ASP A 2 18.93 -36.26 -4.38
CA ASP A 2 20.13 -37.06 -4.54
C ASP A 2 21.06 -36.86 -3.32
N GLU A 3 21.73 -37.92 -2.87
CA GLU A 3 22.47 -37.92 -1.59
C GLU A 3 23.67 -36.95 -1.62
N SER A 4 24.25 -36.77 -2.81
CA SER A 4 25.24 -35.77 -3.16
C SER A 4 24.74 -34.32 -3.01
N ALA A 5 23.50 -34.04 -3.44
CA ALA A 5 22.90 -32.72 -3.35
C ALA A 5 22.58 -32.33 -1.90
N SER A 6 22.09 -33.28 -1.10
CA SER A 6 21.90 -33.08 0.35
C SER A 6 23.22 -32.79 1.07
N LYS A 7 24.31 -33.47 0.69
CA LYS A 7 25.65 -33.21 1.26
C LYS A 7 26.17 -31.82 0.90
N LEU A 8 26.04 -31.39 -0.36
CA LEU A 8 26.46 -30.06 -0.80
C LEU A 8 25.68 -28.94 -0.09
N ILE A 9 24.38 -29.14 0.17
CA ILE A 9 23.54 -28.20 0.93
C ILE A 9 24.01 -28.11 2.39
N LEU A 10 24.36 -29.23 3.03
CA LEU A 10 24.93 -29.25 4.38
C LEU A 10 26.27 -28.51 4.46
N GLU A 11 27.19 -28.78 3.52
CA GLU A 11 28.49 -28.08 3.45
C GLU A 11 28.30 -26.56 3.23
N LEU A 12 27.31 -26.15 2.43
CA LEU A 12 26.95 -24.74 2.20
C LEU A 12 26.26 -24.05 3.39
N LEU A 13 25.51 -24.78 4.21
CA LEU A 13 24.91 -24.24 5.44
C LEU A 13 25.99 -24.08 6.50
N GLN A 14 26.84 -25.09 6.68
CA GLN A 14 27.92 -25.07 7.67
C GLN A 14 28.92 -23.94 7.37
N SER A 15 29.34 -23.76 6.12
CA SER A 15 30.17 -22.62 5.70
C SER A 15 29.50 -21.25 5.89
N LYS A 16 28.17 -21.17 5.97
CA LYS A 16 27.46 -19.92 6.28
C LYS A 16 27.37 -19.68 7.79
N ASP A 17 27.20 -20.73 8.57
CA ASP A 17 27.19 -20.64 10.03
C ASP A 17 28.59 -20.20 10.52
N ASP A 18 29.68 -20.76 9.96
CA ASP A 18 31.07 -20.34 10.24
C ASP A 18 31.27 -18.83 9.94
N ALA A 19 30.79 -18.35 8.79
CA ALA A 19 30.90 -16.93 8.41
C ALA A 19 30.02 -16.00 9.27
N ILE A 20 28.94 -16.52 9.89
CA ILE A 20 28.10 -15.79 10.84
C ILE A 20 28.81 -15.71 12.21
N GLU A 21 29.57 -16.72 12.62
CA GLU A 21 30.41 -16.64 13.83
C GLU A 21 31.52 -15.61 13.65
N GLU A 22 32.27 -15.63 12.54
CA GLU A 22 33.34 -14.66 12.24
C GLU A 22 32.82 -13.21 12.25
N LEU A 23 31.68 -12.93 11.61
CA LEU A 23 31.04 -11.61 11.64
C LEU A 23 30.53 -11.19 13.04
N ASN A 24 30.16 -12.14 13.91
CA ASN A 24 29.78 -11.84 15.28
C ASN A 24 31.01 -11.55 16.17
N GLU A 25 32.15 -12.21 15.93
CA GLU A 25 33.42 -11.89 16.59
C GLU A 25 33.93 -10.50 16.17
N GLU A 26 33.95 -10.17 14.88
CA GLU A 26 34.30 -8.82 14.40
C GLU A 26 33.41 -7.74 15.03
N LYS A 27 32.09 -7.99 15.09
CA LYS A 27 31.13 -7.09 15.74
C LYS A 27 31.41 -6.93 17.24
N MET A 28 31.84 -7.98 17.93
CA MET A 28 32.21 -7.93 19.35
C MET A 28 33.43 -7.02 19.56
N VAL A 29 34.48 -7.21 18.75
CA VAL A 29 35.70 -6.40 18.80
C VAL A 29 35.40 -4.92 18.48
N LEU A 30 34.53 -4.65 17.51
CA LEU A 30 34.10 -3.28 17.18
C LEU A 30 33.29 -2.62 18.32
N MET A 31 32.48 -3.38 19.07
CA MET A 31 31.80 -2.85 20.27
C MET A 31 32.79 -2.52 21.39
N GLU A 32 33.78 -3.40 21.65
CA GLU A 32 34.82 -3.13 22.67
C GLU A 32 35.66 -1.89 22.31
N GLN A 33 36.00 -1.71 21.03
CA GLN A 33 36.67 -0.49 20.54
C GLN A 33 35.80 0.76 20.70
N LEU A 34 34.48 0.66 20.48
CA LEU A 34 33.55 1.77 20.65
C LEU A 34 33.38 2.15 22.13
N GLU A 35 33.24 1.18 23.03
CA GLU A 35 33.17 1.41 24.48
C GLU A 35 34.44 2.10 25.00
N LYS A 36 35.61 1.66 24.54
CA LYS A 36 36.89 2.30 24.88
C LYS A 36 36.96 3.74 24.38
N ALA A 37 36.54 4.01 23.14
CA ALA A 37 36.52 5.36 22.57
C ALA A 37 35.54 6.29 23.31
N LEU A 38 34.39 5.77 23.78
CA LEU A 38 33.45 6.52 24.61
C LEU A 38 34.04 6.84 25.99
N TRP A 39 34.75 5.90 26.60
CA TRP A 39 35.43 6.09 27.89
C TRP A 39 36.54 7.16 27.82
N ASP A 40 37.34 7.13 26.75
CA ASP A 40 38.38 8.15 26.47
C ASP A 40 37.74 9.54 26.24
N LEU A 41 36.60 9.61 25.54
CA LEU A 41 35.85 10.85 25.32
C LEU A 41 35.31 11.44 26.64
N GLU A 42 34.77 10.61 27.52
CA GLU A 42 34.25 11.03 28.83
C GLU A 42 35.38 11.56 29.75
N HIS A 43 36.56 10.95 29.68
CA HIS A 43 37.76 11.45 30.35
C HIS A 43 38.22 12.81 29.78
N ALA A 44 38.18 13.00 28.46
CA ALA A 44 38.51 14.29 27.84
C ALA A 44 37.50 15.40 28.19
N ILE A 45 36.21 15.06 28.32
CA ILE A 45 35.15 16.01 28.72
C ILE A 45 35.33 16.42 30.20
N THR A 46 35.55 15.47 31.10
CA THR A 46 35.78 15.77 32.52
C THR A 46 37.05 16.60 32.74
N GLN A 47 38.14 16.33 32.00
CA GLN A 47 39.33 17.19 32.00
C GLN A 47 39.01 18.62 31.54
N ASN A 48 38.33 18.80 30.39
CA ASN A 48 38.00 20.13 29.88
C ASN A 48 37.10 20.93 30.84
N ASN A 49 36.13 20.28 31.48
CA ASN A 49 35.27 20.92 32.47
C ASN A 49 36.05 21.42 33.70
N SER A 50 37.11 20.70 34.11
CA SER A 50 38.01 21.16 35.19
C SER A 50 38.86 22.39 34.81
N VAL A 51 39.19 22.55 33.53
CA VAL A 51 39.89 23.73 32.99
C VAL A 51 38.93 24.91 32.85
N ALA A 52 37.71 24.68 32.35
CA ALA A 52 36.66 25.70 32.26
C ALA A 52 36.27 26.27 33.63
N ALA A 53 36.16 25.41 34.66
CA ALA A 53 35.88 25.84 36.03
C ALA A 53 36.97 26.76 36.61
N ARG A 54 38.24 26.62 36.18
CA ARG A 54 39.33 27.52 36.55
C ARG A 54 39.27 28.86 35.83
N ALA A 55 38.84 28.89 34.57
CA ALA A 55 38.71 30.12 33.79
C ALA A 55 37.50 31.00 34.21
N SER A 56 36.49 30.41 34.85
CA SER A 56 35.28 31.15 35.26
C SER A 56 35.50 32.09 36.45
N LEU A 57 36.53 31.89 37.27
CA LEU A 57 36.78 32.69 38.47
C LEU A 57 37.33 34.10 38.16
N ASP A 58 37.96 34.29 37.00
CA ASP A 58 38.55 35.59 36.60
C ASP A 58 37.54 36.58 36.00
N HIS A 59 36.26 36.19 35.81
CA HIS A 59 35.24 37.06 35.19
C HIS A 59 34.36 37.83 36.20
N ASP A 60 34.22 37.36 37.43
CA ASP A 60 33.35 37.99 38.43
C ASP A 60 33.90 39.35 38.91
N ASP A 61 35.22 39.52 38.99
CA ASP A 61 35.87 40.80 39.33
C ASP A 61 35.59 41.90 38.29
N VAL A 62 35.46 41.53 37.01
CA VAL A 62 35.14 42.47 35.93
C VAL A 62 33.67 42.89 35.98
N ALA A 63 32.77 41.95 36.29
CA ALA A 63 31.35 42.24 36.45
C ALA A 63 31.09 43.21 37.63
N LEU A 64 31.72 42.98 38.78
CA LEU A 64 31.62 43.87 39.95
C LEU A 64 32.13 45.29 39.68
N HIS A 65 33.17 45.44 38.84
CA HIS A 65 33.69 46.76 38.48
C HIS A 65 32.69 47.57 37.62
N ILE A 66 32.03 46.94 36.65
CA ILE A 66 31.05 47.59 35.77
C ILE A 66 29.79 47.97 36.56
N ASP A 67 29.33 47.10 37.46
CA ASP A 67 28.13 47.32 38.27
C ASP A 67 28.30 48.49 39.27
N GLY A 68 29.54 48.71 39.75
CA GLY A 68 29.92 49.88 40.55
C GLY A 68 29.93 51.19 39.74
N GLN A 69 30.39 51.15 38.49
CA GLN A 69 30.37 52.33 37.60
C GLN A 69 28.94 52.74 37.20
N LEU A 70 28.05 51.76 36.95
CA LEU A 70 26.64 52.02 36.64
C LEU A 70 25.91 52.71 37.80
N ARG A 71 26.05 52.20 39.03
CA ARG A 71 25.44 52.83 40.21
C ARG A 71 25.96 54.25 40.48
N ALA A 72 27.23 54.53 40.22
CA ALA A 72 27.76 55.89 40.32
C ALA A 72 27.12 56.87 39.31
N LEU A 73 26.87 56.41 38.08
CA LEU A 73 26.16 57.18 37.04
C LEU A 73 24.68 57.40 37.39
N GLU A 74 23.99 56.39 37.94
CA GLU A 74 22.59 56.53 38.37
C GLU A 74 22.41 57.56 39.49
N HIS A 75 23.37 57.65 40.43
CA HIS A 75 23.39 58.71 41.44
C HIS A 75 23.57 60.09 40.81
N GLN A 76 24.55 60.28 39.91
CA GLN A 76 24.77 61.56 39.23
C GLN A 76 23.56 62.03 38.41
N VAL A 77 22.86 61.11 37.74
CA VAL A 77 21.62 61.42 36.99
C VAL A 77 20.45 61.74 37.94
N SER A 78 20.44 61.17 39.14
CA SER A 78 19.43 61.47 40.16
C SER A 78 19.64 62.86 40.76
N ASP A 79 20.88 63.24 41.07
CA ASP A 79 21.23 64.57 41.57
C ASP A 79 20.90 65.64 40.51
N LEU A 80 21.27 65.42 39.24
CA LEU A 80 20.89 66.30 38.12
C LEU A 80 19.37 66.44 37.94
N LYS A 81 18.57 65.40 38.24
CA LYS A 81 17.10 65.50 38.21
C LYS A 81 16.56 66.35 39.37
N VAL A 82 17.18 66.28 40.55
CA VAL A 82 16.83 67.14 41.69
C VAL A 82 17.17 68.60 41.39
N ASP A 83 18.33 68.86 40.80
CA ASP A 83 18.73 70.21 40.36
C ASP A 83 17.77 70.78 39.29
N VAL A 84 17.38 69.97 38.30
CA VAL A 84 16.39 70.38 37.26
C VAL A 84 15.00 70.61 37.86
N ALA A 85 14.56 69.81 38.83
CA ALA A 85 13.30 70.04 39.55
C ALA A 85 13.33 71.31 40.41
N THR A 86 14.49 71.62 40.99
CA THR A 86 14.72 72.85 41.77
C THR A 86 14.78 74.09 40.87
N ALA A 87 15.35 73.96 39.66
CA ALA A 87 15.33 75.03 38.65
C ALA A 87 13.90 75.30 38.11
N ASN A 88 13.14 74.24 37.80
CA ASN A 88 11.75 74.37 37.31
C ASN A 88 10.77 74.93 38.36
N THR A 89 11.10 74.88 39.65
CA THR A 89 10.28 75.50 40.71
C THR A 89 10.63 76.97 40.97
N GLN A 90 11.79 77.46 40.49
CA GLN A 90 12.19 78.88 40.57
C GLN A 90 11.75 79.71 39.36
N HIS A 91 11.46 79.08 38.21
CA HIS A 91 10.93 79.74 37.01
C HIS A 91 9.52 79.21 36.67
N GLY A 92 8.52 79.77 37.34
CA GLY A 92 7.13 79.32 37.21
C GLY A 92 6.52 79.54 35.83
N MET A 93 6.27 78.45 35.11
CA MET A 93 5.25 78.32 34.05
C MET A 93 4.57 76.93 34.15
N PRO A 94 3.31 76.77 33.72
CA PRO A 94 2.45 75.70 34.21
C PRO A 94 2.57 74.38 33.44
N VAL A 95 2.31 73.29 34.17
CA VAL A 95 2.11 71.93 33.63
C VAL A 95 0.81 71.88 32.82
N ILE A 96 0.85 71.24 31.64
CA ILE A 96 -0.33 70.86 30.86
C ILE A 96 -0.26 69.36 30.59
N ASP A 97 -1.12 68.61 31.26
CA ASP A 97 -1.44 67.21 30.94
C ASP A 97 -2.36 67.15 29.72
N HIS A 98 -2.09 66.23 28.79
CA HIS A 98 -3.09 65.66 27.88
C HIS A 98 -2.72 64.21 27.48
N THR A 99 -3.50 63.24 27.98
CA THR A 99 -4.31 62.25 27.20
C THR A 99 -3.74 61.76 25.85
N THR A 100 -3.76 60.49 25.41
CA THR A 100 -4.77 59.39 25.45
C THR A 100 -4.19 58.16 24.68
N SER A 101 -4.75 56.95 24.54
CA SER A 101 -5.94 56.23 25.08
C SER A 101 -5.77 54.70 24.90
N HIS A 102 -6.57 53.91 25.63
CA HIS A 102 -7.00 52.52 25.35
C HIS A 102 -5.95 51.39 25.23
N GLN A 103 -6.23 50.12 25.61
CA GLN A 103 -7.46 49.52 26.16
C GLN A 103 -7.10 48.36 27.11
N GLN A 104 -7.79 48.25 28.25
CA GLN A 104 -7.69 47.11 29.16
C GLN A 104 -8.79 46.08 28.83
N GLY A 105 -8.47 44.79 28.96
CA GLY A 105 -9.39 43.68 28.74
C GLY A 105 -8.97 42.45 29.55
N GLY A 106 -8.91 42.59 30.88
CA GLY A 106 -8.56 41.49 31.78
C GLY A 106 -9.80 40.77 32.31
N VAL A 107 -9.96 39.49 31.96
CA VAL A 107 -10.86 38.55 32.64
C VAL A 107 -10.17 37.19 32.74
N THR A 108 -9.77 36.81 33.96
CA THR A 108 -9.32 35.45 34.30
C THR A 108 -10.21 34.88 35.38
N TYR A 109 -10.94 33.81 35.07
CA TYR A 109 -11.79 33.07 36.01
C TYR A 109 -10.96 32.16 36.93
N PRO A 110 -11.30 32.08 38.23
CA PRO A 110 -10.95 30.95 39.09
C PRO A 110 -12.19 30.18 39.60
N CYS A 111 -11.93 28.99 40.17
CA CYS A 111 -12.89 28.10 40.86
C CYS A 111 -13.91 27.36 39.96
N SER A 112 -14.46 26.19 40.34
CA SER A 112 -14.41 25.48 41.63
C SER A 112 -14.49 23.96 41.47
N GLU A 113 -13.90 23.22 42.40
CA GLU A 113 -14.39 21.87 42.75
C GLU A 113 -15.68 22.00 43.61
N LYS A 114 -16.66 21.08 43.43
CA LYS A 114 -17.22 20.22 44.50
C LYS A 114 -18.56 19.52 44.13
N ALA A 115 -18.51 18.18 44.24
CA ALA A 115 -19.46 17.30 44.95
C ALA A 115 -20.88 16.98 44.44
N SER A 116 -21.31 15.76 44.81
CA SER A 116 -22.71 15.27 44.99
C SER A 116 -23.43 14.74 43.73
N SER A 117 -24.24 13.66 43.73
CA SER A 117 -24.42 12.45 44.60
C SER A 117 -25.46 11.49 43.95
N TYR A 118 -25.85 10.38 44.65
CA TYR A 118 -26.99 9.46 44.38
C TYR A 118 -26.86 8.55 43.12
N THR A 119 -26.66 7.21 43.20
CA THR A 119 -27.42 6.04 43.75
C THR A 119 -28.45 5.41 42.80
N ASP A 120 -28.21 4.13 42.52
CA ASP A 120 -29.13 2.98 42.58
C ASP A 120 -30.43 2.86 41.77
N LEU A 121 -30.59 1.62 41.25
CA LEU A 121 -31.80 0.83 40.95
C LEU A 121 -32.71 1.25 39.78
N ASP A 122 -32.82 0.34 38.80
CA ASP A 122 -34.09 -0.31 38.46
C ASP A 122 -33.88 -1.58 37.59
N GLU A 123 -33.87 -2.75 38.22
CA GLU A 123 -34.14 -4.04 37.58
C GLU A 123 -35.24 -4.76 38.37
N GLN A 124 -36.50 -4.71 37.91
CA GLN A 124 -37.49 -5.70 38.33
C GLN A 124 -38.73 -5.83 37.44
N GLN A 125 -39.19 -7.08 37.31
CA GLN A 125 -40.53 -7.54 36.84
C GLN A 125 -40.76 -7.47 35.31
N LEU A 126 -41.24 -8.52 34.64
CA LEU A 126 -42.42 -9.32 34.99
C LEU A 126 -42.36 -10.79 34.54
N HIS A 127 -42.92 -11.67 35.38
CA HIS A 127 -43.36 -13.01 34.99
C HIS A 127 -44.61 -12.95 34.11
N HIS A 128 -44.79 -13.93 33.22
CA HIS A 128 -46.10 -14.53 32.98
C HIS A 128 -45.96 -16.04 32.77
N VAL A 129 -46.76 -16.81 33.52
CA VAL A 129 -46.95 -18.25 33.38
C VAL A 129 -48.28 -18.43 32.66
N GLU A 130 -48.31 -19.20 31.58
CA GLU A 130 -49.55 -19.48 30.86
C GLU A 130 -50.14 -20.82 31.30
N GLU A 131 -51.40 -20.79 31.72
CA GLU A 131 -52.08 -21.86 32.45
C GLU A 131 -52.90 -22.72 31.47
N MET A 132 -52.68 -24.04 31.46
CA MET A 132 -53.33 -24.97 30.52
C MET A 132 -54.68 -25.47 31.06
N GLU A 133 -55.79 -25.03 30.46
CA GLU A 133 -57.12 -25.61 30.68
C GLU A 133 -57.28 -27.03 30.09
N PRO A 134 -57.97 -27.97 30.76
CA PRO A 134 -58.30 -29.28 30.20
C PRO A 134 -59.81 -29.61 30.16
N LYS A 135 -60.39 -29.83 28.96
CA LYS A 135 -61.51 -30.77 28.60
C LYS A 135 -62.15 -30.43 27.23
N PRO A 136 -63.01 -31.30 26.62
CA PRO A 136 -63.49 -32.60 27.10
C PRO A 136 -63.30 -33.81 26.15
N THR A 137 -63.55 -34.96 26.75
CA THR A 137 -63.78 -36.31 26.21
C THR A 137 -64.54 -36.39 24.88
N GLN A 138 -64.03 -37.20 23.94
CA GLN A 138 -64.85 -37.90 22.94
C GLN A 138 -64.65 -39.42 23.05
N GLN A 139 -65.49 -40.08 23.83
CA GLN A 139 -65.76 -41.50 23.68
C GLN A 139 -67.00 -41.64 22.80
N HIS A 140 -66.87 -42.00 21.51
CA HIS A 140 -67.94 -42.62 20.68
C HIS A 140 -67.39 -42.96 19.25
N ALA A 141 -66.48 -43.93 19.15
CA ALA A 141 -66.05 -44.51 17.86
C ALA A 141 -65.33 -45.88 18.01
N VAL A 142 -65.87 -46.80 18.82
CA VAL A 142 -65.29 -48.15 19.00
C VAL A 142 -66.34 -49.22 18.69
N SER A 143 -66.66 -49.38 17.40
CA SER A 143 -67.50 -50.47 16.86
C SER A 143 -67.33 -50.62 15.33
N THR A 144 -66.09 -50.72 14.86
CA THR A 144 -65.66 -51.29 13.53
C THR A 144 -64.14 -51.14 13.39
N LEU A 145 -63.37 -51.68 14.34
CA LEU A 145 -61.92 -51.72 14.25
C LEU A 145 -61.49 -53.04 13.62
N ASP A 146 -61.23 -52.99 12.30
CA ASP A 146 -60.59 -54.03 11.53
C ASP A 146 -59.14 -54.18 12.03
N THR A 147 -58.93 -55.10 12.98
CA THR A 147 -57.72 -55.18 13.80
C THR A 147 -56.45 -55.33 12.97
N ASP A 148 -56.53 -56.08 11.86
CA ASP A 148 -55.39 -56.38 11.01
C ASP A 148 -54.92 -55.13 10.23
N LYS A 149 -55.86 -54.31 9.75
CA LYS A 149 -55.53 -53.01 9.14
C LYS A 149 -54.94 -52.05 10.16
N LEU A 150 -55.49 -52.03 11.37
CA LEU A 150 -54.95 -51.17 12.43
C LEU A 150 -53.51 -51.59 12.79
N GLN A 151 -53.26 -52.89 12.85
CA GLN A 151 -51.95 -53.47 13.18
C GLN A 151 -50.92 -53.24 12.06
N GLN A 152 -51.34 -53.26 10.79
CA GLN A 152 -50.52 -52.80 9.65
C GLN A 152 -50.23 -51.29 9.71
N HIS A 153 -51.23 -50.44 10.02
CA HIS A 153 -50.99 -49.01 10.18
C HIS A 153 -50.07 -48.69 11.37
N PHE A 154 -50.18 -49.42 12.48
CA PHE A 154 -49.23 -49.30 13.59
C PHE A 154 -47.81 -49.76 13.23
N ALA A 155 -47.65 -50.79 12.41
CA ALA A 155 -46.35 -51.20 11.90
C ALA A 155 -45.75 -50.12 10.96
N SER A 156 -46.54 -49.65 9.98
CA SER A 156 -46.13 -48.61 9.04
C SER A 156 -45.75 -47.30 9.73
N ASN A 157 -46.59 -46.80 10.65
CA ASN A 157 -46.30 -45.58 11.42
C ASN A 157 -45.06 -45.75 12.31
N LYS A 158 -44.79 -46.94 12.82
CA LYS A 158 -43.59 -47.23 13.63
C LYS A 158 -42.32 -47.25 12.77
N GLU A 159 -42.42 -47.72 11.53
CA GLU A 159 -41.33 -47.72 10.57
C GLU A 159 -41.06 -46.30 10.03
N GLU A 160 -42.09 -45.54 9.66
CA GLU A 160 -41.99 -44.12 9.31
C GLU A 160 -41.45 -43.25 10.46
N LEU A 161 -41.82 -43.54 11.71
CA LEU A 161 -41.27 -42.86 12.89
C LEU A 161 -39.78 -43.19 13.06
N ALA A 162 -39.38 -44.46 12.89
CA ALA A 162 -37.99 -44.88 12.97
C ALA A 162 -37.14 -44.35 11.79
N GLU A 163 -37.74 -44.14 10.62
CA GLU A 163 -37.12 -43.48 9.47
C GLU A 163 -36.97 -41.97 9.71
N SER A 164 -38.01 -41.32 10.22
CA SER A 164 -37.98 -39.90 10.59
C SER A 164 -36.95 -39.60 11.69
N GLN A 165 -36.82 -40.48 12.69
CA GLN A 165 -35.77 -40.39 13.71
C GLN A 165 -34.36 -40.58 13.13
N ARG A 166 -34.18 -41.52 12.17
CA ARG A 166 -32.90 -41.67 11.46
C ARG A 166 -32.55 -40.43 10.62
N GLN A 167 -33.53 -39.84 9.93
CA GLN A 167 -33.33 -38.60 9.17
C GLN A 167 -33.06 -37.39 10.06
N LEU A 168 -33.71 -37.30 11.23
CA LEU A 168 -33.44 -36.27 12.24
C LEU A 168 -31.99 -36.36 12.75
N HIS A 169 -31.54 -37.54 13.18
CA HIS A 169 -30.16 -37.74 13.65
C HIS A 169 -29.12 -37.51 12.54
N ALA A 170 -29.41 -37.85 11.29
CA ALA A 170 -28.55 -37.50 10.16
C ALA A 170 -28.44 -35.97 10.01
N SER A 171 -29.57 -35.25 10.06
CA SER A 171 -29.62 -33.79 10.02
C SER A 171 -28.90 -33.12 11.19
N GLU A 172 -29.01 -33.66 12.41
CA GLU A 172 -28.27 -33.17 13.59
C GLU A 172 -26.76 -33.38 13.42
N THR A 173 -26.36 -34.52 12.87
CA THR A 173 -24.94 -34.85 12.62
C THR A 173 -24.34 -33.94 11.54
N GLU A 174 -25.07 -33.67 10.45
CA GLU A 174 -24.69 -32.71 9.42
C GLU A 174 -24.57 -31.29 10.00
N ALA A 175 -25.54 -30.85 10.81
CA ALA A 175 -25.50 -29.54 11.48
C ALA A 175 -24.30 -29.39 12.42
N MET A 176 -23.99 -30.40 13.25
CA MET A 176 -22.79 -30.39 14.08
C MET A 176 -21.50 -30.37 13.25
N THR A 177 -21.47 -31.09 12.13
CA THR A 177 -20.29 -31.12 11.24
C THR A 177 -20.06 -29.75 10.59
N LEU A 178 -21.13 -29.07 10.17
CA LEU A 178 -21.06 -27.70 9.66
C LEU A 178 -20.61 -26.70 10.73
N LEU A 179 -21.12 -26.81 11.97
CA LEU A 179 -20.69 -25.97 13.09
C LEU A 179 -19.20 -26.15 13.41
N GLN A 180 -18.70 -27.39 13.46
CA GLN A 180 -17.26 -27.65 13.64
C GLN A 180 -16.41 -27.09 12.48
N SER A 181 -16.90 -27.19 11.24
CA SER A 181 -16.21 -26.62 10.07
C SER A 181 -16.14 -25.09 10.14
N LEU A 182 -17.26 -24.44 10.50
CA LEU A 182 -17.34 -23.00 10.71
C LEU A 182 -16.41 -22.55 11.86
N GLN A 183 -16.38 -23.28 12.97
CA GLN A 183 -15.51 -22.96 14.10
C GLN A 183 -14.02 -23.02 13.70
N ARG A 184 -13.57 -24.08 13.01
CA ARG A 184 -12.20 -24.18 12.48
C ARG A 184 -11.88 -23.05 11.50
N SER A 185 -12.85 -22.61 10.68
CA SER A 185 -12.68 -21.46 9.78
C SER A 185 -12.54 -20.12 10.53
N SER A 186 -13.24 -19.96 11.66
CA SER A 186 -13.11 -18.78 12.53
C SER A 186 -11.77 -18.74 13.25
N GLU A 187 -11.26 -19.90 13.66
CA GLU A 187 -9.95 -20.05 14.31
C GLU A 187 -8.80 -19.76 13.33
N THR A 188 -8.87 -20.27 12.09
CA THR A 188 -7.85 -19.97 11.06
C THR A 188 -7.87 -18.50 10.62
N VAL A 189 -9.04 -17.86 10.49
CA VAL A 189 -9.12 -16.41 10.22
C VAL A 189 -8.47 -15.60 11.37
N ARG A 190 -8.76 -15.93 12.64
CA ARG A 190 -8.10 -15.28 13.79
C ARG A 190 -6.59 -15.51 13.83
N ALA A 191 -6.10 -16.67 13.42
CA ALA A 191 -4.67 -16.94 13.29
C ALA A 191 -4.02 -16.07 12.19
N ILE A 192 -4.68 -15.90 11.05
CA ILE A 192 -4.21 -15.04 9.95
C ILE A 192 -4.19 -13.56 10.39
N ASP A 193 -5.25 -13.06 11.04
CA ASP A 193 -5.31 -11.68 11.54
C ASP A 193 -4.21 -11.40 12.57
N THR A 194 -3.98 -12.32 13.52
CA THR A 194 -2.91 -12.16 14.52
C THR A 194 -1.51 -12.27 13.90
N GLN A 195 -1.31 -13.10 12.88
CA GLN A 195 -0.06 -13.14 12.10
C GLN A 195 0.15 -11.82 11.34
N HIS A 196 -0.89 -11.27 10.71
CA HIS A 196 -0.80 -9.99 10.00
C HIS A 196 -0.52 -8.82 10.94
N GLN A 197 -1.17 -8.75 12.10
CA GLN A 197 -0.87 -7.75 13.14
C GLN A 197 0.58 -7.84 13.63
N ARG A 198 1.13 -9.04 13.84
CA ARG A 198 2.55 -9.22 14.19
C ARG A 198 3.49 -8.74 13.10
N ALA A 199 3.19 -9.05 11.83
CA ALA A 199 4.00 -8.58 10.70
C ALA A 199 4.02 -7.05 10.60
N LEU A 200 2.87 -6.40 10.76
CA LEU A 200 2.77 -4.94 10.82
C LEU A 200 3.54 -4.33 12.00
N ALA A 201 3.53 -4.98 13.17
CA ALA A 201 4.28 -4.53 14.34
C ALA A 201 5.80 -4.63 14.14
N VAL A 202 6.29 -5.72 13.51
CA VAL A 202 7.71 -5.87 13.15
C VAL A 202 8.12 -4.79 12.14
N GLN A 203 7.34 -4.60 11.07
CA GLN A 203 7.62 -3.59 10.06
C GLN A 203 7.60 -2.16 10.65
N ALA A 204 6.70 -1.87 11.58
CA ALA A 204 6.67 -0.58 12.29
C ALA A 204 7.92 -0.37 13.17
N TYR A 205 8.42 -1.43 13.82
CA TYR A 205 9.66 -1.40 14.59
C TYR A 205 10.90 -1.19 13.70
N GLU A 206 10.99 -1.88 12.57
CA GLU A 206 12.05 -1.69 11.56
C GLU A 206 12.06 -0.26 11.00
N HIS A 207 10.88 0.31 10.70
CA HIS A 207 10.81 1.71 10.28
C HIS A 207 11.23 2.66 11.42
N ALA A 208 10.88 2.37 12.68
CA ALA A 208 11.29 3.19 13.82
C ALA A 208 12.81 3.16 14.06
N THR A 209 13.48 2.02 13.93
CA THR A 209 14.95 1.92 14.07
C THR A 209 15.68 2.60 12.90
N VAL A 210 15.16 2.50 11.68
CA VAL A 210 15.68 3.27 10.53
C VAL A 210 15.52 4.78 10.77
N VAL A 211 14.38 5.25 11.26
CA VAL A 211 14.20 6.67 11.61
C VAL A 211 15.16 7.11 12.72
N ALA A 212 15.35 6.30 13.77
CA ALA A 212 16.28 6.61 14.86
C ALA A 212 17.74 6.72 14.39
N THR A 213 18.19 5.81 13.51
CA THR A 213 19.56 5.85 12.97
C THR A 213 19.78 7.05 12.04
N TRP A 214 18.80 7.41 11.21
CA TRP A 214 18.86 8.66 10.43
C TRP A 214 18.85 9.90 11.30
N GLN A 215 18.05 9.94 12.38
CA GLN A 215 18.03 11.04 13.33
C GLN A 215 19.39 11.22 14.02
N ALA A 216 20.01 10.13 14.48
CA ALA A 216 21.35 10.14 15.06
C ALA A 216 22.41 10.67 14.08
N LYS A 217 22.32 10.28 12.80
CA LYS A 217 23.21 10.76 11.73
C LYS A 217 23.03 12.26 11.45
N VAL A 218 21.79 12.77 11.51
CA VAL A 218 21.51 14.22 11.40
C VAL A 218 22.11 14.98 12.57
N THR A 219 21.97 14.49 13.80
CA THR A 219 22.58 15.14 14.98
C THR A 219 24.11 15.13 14.93
N GLN A 220 24.73 14.04 14.45
CA GLN A 220 26.19 14.00 14.25
C GLN A 220 26.65 15.04 13.23
N LEU A 221 26.02 15.11 12.06
CA LEU A 221 26.37 16.09 11.02
C LEU A 221 26.15 17.54 11.48
N GLN A 222 25.20 17.79 12.39
CA GLN A 222 25.02 19.10 13.03
C GLN A 222 26.17 19.43 13.99
N LEU A 223 26.65 18.45 14.77
CA LEU A 223 27.81 18.62 15.66
C LEU A 223 29.10 18.86 14.85
N ASP A 224 29.36 18.05 13.83
CA ASP A 224 30.52 18.18 12.94
C ASP A 224 30.56 19.56 12.28
N LYS A 225 29.41 20.06 11.81
CA LYS A 225 29.27 21.42 11.27
C LYS A 225 29.63 22.50 12.29
N GLN A 226 29.23 22.35 13.56
CA GLN A 226 29.59 23.31 14.61
C GLN A 226 31.09 23.25 14.95
N GLN A 227 31.69 22.07 14.97
CA GLN A 227 33.14 21.90 15.18
C GLN A 227 33.95 22.54 14.06
N LEU A 228 33.60 22.26 12.79
CA LEU A 228 34.19 22.91 11.62
C LEU A 228 34.07 24.44 11.68
N HIS A 229 32.92 24.97 12.10
CA HIS A 229 32.73 26.42 12.25
C HIS A 229 33.66 27.02 13.32
N LYS A 230 33.84 26.33 14.47
CA LYS A 230 34.78 26.75 15.52
C LYS A 230 36.25 26.71 15.08
N GLN A 231 36.65 25.68 14.34
CA GLN A 231 38.00 25.56 13.76
C GLN A 231 38.27 26.69 12.76
N LEU A 232 37.32 26.97 11.87
CA LEU A 232 37.45 28.00 10.84
C LEU A 232 37.48 29.41 11.44
N LEU A 233 36.77 29.65 12.55
CA LEU A 233 36.90 30.88 13.35
C LEU A 233 38.29 31.05 13.98
N HIS A 234 38.86 29.99 14.56
CA HIS A 234 40.23 30.04 15.11
C HIS A 234 41.26 30.34 14.01
N GLN A 235 41.20 29.64 12.88
CA GLN A 235 42.10 29.90 11.75
C GLN A 235 42.00 31.34 11.23
N LEU A 236 40.81 31.93 11.21
CA LEU A 236 40.63 33.34 10.85
C LEU A 236 41.24 34.29 11.89
N GLN A 237 41.12 33.98 13.19
CA GLN A 237 41.79 34.76 14.26
C GLN A 237 43.32 34.67 14.16
N ASP A 238 43.87 33.48 13.94
CA ASP A 238 45.31 33.27 13.79
C ASP A 238 45.87 34.04 12.57
N LEU A 239 45.20 33.95 11.42
CA LEU A 239 45.55 34.71 10.22
C LEU A 239 45.42 36.22 10.44
N GLN A 240 44.43 36.68 11.22
CA GLN A 240 44.28 38.09 11.56
C GLN A 240 45.39 38.58 12.52
N ALA A 241 45.84 37.73 13.45
CA ALA A 241 46.97 38.01 14.34
C ALA A 241 48.29 38.07 13.55
N GLN A 242 48.54 37.11 12.66
CA GLN A 242 49.71 37.10 11.77
C GLN A 242 49.77 38.35 10.88
N ASN A 243 48.65 38.77 10.28
CA ASN A 243 48.58 40.01 9.50
C ASN A 243 48.89 41.26 10.33
N LYS A 244 48.45 41.32 11.60
CA LYS A 244 48.81 42.42 12.51
C LYS A 244 50.31 42.45 12.83
N SER A 245 50.92 41.29 13.11
CA SER A 245 52.36 41.18 13.34
C SER A 245 53.15 41.64 12.12
N LEU A 246 52.82 41.12 10.93
CA LEU A 246 53.49 41.47 9.68
C LEU A 246 53.40 42.98 9.36
N ALA A 247 52.25 43.60 9.66
CA ALA A 247 52.09 45.05 9.50
C ALA A 247 52.96 45.87 10.47
N GLN A 248 53.20 45.36 11.69
CA GLN A 248 54.12 45.97 12.65
C GLN A 248 55.59 45.80 12.21
N ASP A 249 55.97 44.62 11.73
CA ASP A 249 57.31 44.34 11.23
C ASP A 249 57.67 45.25 10.04
N ILE A 250 56.75 45.41 9.08
CA ILE A 250 56.92 46.34 7.94
C ILE A 250 57.05 47.79 8.43
N ALA A 251 56.27 48.21 9.43
CA ALA A 251 56.37 49.57 9.98
C ALA A 251 57.73 49.82 10.65
N LEU A 252 58.27 48.84 11.38
CA LEU A 252 59.60 48.89 11.98
C LEU A 252 60.70 48.92 10.91
N GLU A 253 60.62 48.09 9.87
CA GLU A 253 61.57 48.09 8.74
C GLU A 253 61.55 49.43 7.98
N MET A 254 60.37 50.02 7.79
CA MET A 254 60.25 51.36 7.21
C MET A 254 60.85 52.45 8.12
N GLN A 255 60.77 52.30 9.44
CA GLN A 255 61.38 53.24 10.40
C GLN A 255 62.90 53.12 10.43
N THR A 256 63.46 51.91 10.53
CA THR A 256 64.91 51.69 10.48
C THR A 256 65.49 52.14 9.13
N SER A 257 64.79 51.91 8.02
CA SER A 257 65.15 52.40 6.69
C SER A 257 65.08 53.93 6.54
N ARG A 258 64.28 54.64 7.35
CA ARG A 258 64.34 56.11 7.44
C ARG A 258 65.56 56.55 8.23
N ILE A 259 65.76 56.01 9.43
CA ILE A 259 66.90 56.32 10.30
C ILE A 259 68.25 56.06 9.58
N GLY A 260 68.35 54.96 8.83
CA GLY A 260 69.52 54.64 8.02
C GLY A 260 69.79 55.66 6.91
N ARG A 261 68.75 56.07 6.16
CA ARG A 261 68.87 57.15 5.16
C ARG A 261 69.26 58.49 5.78
N ASP A 262 68.68 58.84 6.92
CA ASP A 262 69.04 60.07 7.64
C ASP A 262 70.49 60.02 8.17
N HIS A 263 70.97 58.83 8.55
CA HIS A 263 72.37 58.63 8.95
C HIS A 263 73.34 58.72 7.78
N ILE A 264 73.01 58.10 6.64
CA ILE A 264 73.78 58.23 5.39
C ILE A 264 73.86 59.70 4.99
N ALA A 265 72.75 60.43 4.97
CA ALA A 265 72.76 61.86 4.65
C ALA A 265 73.56 62.72 5.67
N ARG A 266 73.70 62.28 6.93
CA ARG A 266 74.60 62.93 7.90
C ARG A 266 76.07 62.60 7.60
N LEU A 267 76.38 61.35 7.28
CA LEU A 267 77.73 60.92 6.90
C LEU A 267 78.20 61.55 5.60
N GLU A 268 77.33 61.69 4.58
CA GLU A 268 77.65 62.38 3.32
C GLU A 268 78.09 63.82 3.59
N ARG A 269 77.35 64.58 4.41
CA ARG A 269 77.77 65.94 4.83
C ARG A 269 79.09 65.94 5.61
N GLN A 270 79.30 64.95 6.49
CA GLN A 270 80.56 64.82 7.24
C GLN A 270 81.74 64.42 6.35
N VAL A 271 81.51 63.72 5.24
CA VAL A 271 82.52 63.37 4.23
C VAL A 271 82.84 64.59 3.34
N ASP A 272 81.85 65.41 3.00
CA ASP A 272 82.06 66.72 2.37
C ASP A 272 82.89 67.66 3.26
N ASP A 273 82.70 67.62 4.59
CA ASP A 273 83.49 68.36 5.58
C ASP A 273 84.89 67.75 5.86
N LEU A 274 85.09 66.45 5.61
CA LEU A 274 86.33 65.70 5.94
C LEU A 274 87.10 65.20 4.70
N ALA A 275 87.26 66.07 3.71
CA ALA A 275 88.14 65.85 2.56
C ALA A 275 89.65 65.93 2.92
N ALA A 276 90.11 65.09 3.87
CA ALA A 276 91.49 65.01 4.33
C ALA A 276 91.93 63.57 4.72
N VAL A 277 92.00 62.70 3.71
CA VAL A 277 92.94 61.54 3.59
C VAL A 277 93.28 60.72 4.85
N GLU A 278 92.35 59.90 5.36
CA GLU A 278 92.71 58.65 6.07
C GLU A 278 91.67 57.50 5.96
N THR A 279 90.75 57.55 4.99
CA THR A 279 89.52 56.72 4.98
C THR A 279 89.54 55.48 4.07
N LEU A 280 90.60 55.27 3.27
CA LEU A 280 90.60 54.30 2.16
C LEU A 280 90.74 52.81 2.53
N ALA A 281 91.11 52.49 3.78
CA ALA A 281 91.14 51.11 4.27
C ALA A 281 89.79 50.70 4.86
N GLU A 282 89.24 51.53 5.75
CA GLU A 282 87.95 51.33 6.39
C GLU A 282 86.81 51.35 5.36
N LEU A 283 86.84 52.25 4.36
CA LEU A 283 85.89 52.25 3.24
C LEU A 283 85.91 50.94 2.44
N ARG A 284 87.06 50.25 2.33
CA ARG A 284 87.13 48.94 1.64
C ARG A 284 86.51 47.83 2.49
N GLN A 285 86.73 47.85 3.81
CA GLN A 285 86.15 46.86 4.72
C GLN A 285 84.64 47.06 4.90
N ALA A 286 84.17 48.30 5.05
CA ALA A 286 82.76 48.66 5.11
C ALA A 286 82.03 48.37 3.77
N LYS A 287 82.72 48.57 2.63
CA LYS A 287 82.18 48.16 1.33
C LYS A 287 82.08 46.64 1.21
N ALA A 288 83.08 45.88 1.67
CA ALA A 288 83.04 44.41 1.64
C ALA A 288 81.93 43.83 2.55
N SER A 289 81.68 44.43 3.73
CA SER A 289 80.54 44.03 4.57
C SER A 289 79.20 44.42 3.92
N SER A 290 79.09 45.62 3.34
CA SER A 290 77.88 46.06 2.63
C SER A 290 77.57 45.20 1.39
N ASP A 291 78.59 44.82 0.61
CA ASP A 291 78.43 43.89 -0.53
C ASP A 291 78.00 42.49 -0.05
N SER A 292 78.55 42.01 1.08
CA SER A 292 78.12 40.76 1.73
C SER A 292 76.65 40.82 2.16
N GLU A 293 76.24 41.86 2.89
CA GLU A 293 74.85 42.10 3.31
C GLU A 293 73.91 42.23 2.11
N ALA A 294 74.33 42.91 1.04
CA ALA A 294 73.56 43.01 -0.20
C ALA A 294 73.39 41.65 -0.89
N THR A 295 74.39 40.76 -0.87
CA THR A 295 74.23 39.39 -1.38
C THR A 295 73.30 38.54 -0.51
N ALA A 296 73.39 38.66 0.83
CA ALA A 296 72.49 37.99 1.76
C ALA A 296 71.02 38.45 1.58
N ALA A 297 70.79 39.76 1.46
CA ALA A 297 69.48 40.33 1.20
C ALA A 297 68.89 39.86 -0.14
N ARG A 298 69.70 39.76 -1.21
CA ARG A 298 69.27 39.20 -2.50
C ARG A 298 68.89 37.72 -2.39
N ALA A 299 69.63 36.92 -1.61
CA ALA A 299 69.31 35.52 -1.36
C ALA A 299 68.02 35.34 -0.53
N ALA A 300 67.81 36.18 0.48
CA ALA A 300 66.57 36.23 1.25
C ALA A 300 65.37 36.61 0.37
N HIS A 301 65.50 37.66 -0.46
CA HIS A 301 64.45 38.10 -1.37
C HIS A 301 64.09 37.03 -2.43
N LEU A 302 65.08 36.31 -2.96
CA LEU A 302 64.85 35.14 -3.84
C LEU A 302 64.08 34.02 -3.12
N THR A 303 64.36 33.80 -1.83
CA THR A 303 63.68 32.79 -1.00
C THR A 303 62.23 33.20 -0.71
N ILE A 304 61.99 34.46 -0.38
CA ILE A 304 60.64 35.02 -0.19
C ILE A 304 59.84 34.92 -1.50
N ARG A 305 60.44 35.28 -2.64
CA ARG A 305 59.80 35.17 -3.96
C ARG A 305 59.39 33.73 -4.31
N LYS A 306 60.23 32.73 -3.96
CA LYS A 306 59.88 31.30 -4.09
C LYS A 306 58.69 30.91 -3.21
N LYS A 307 58.70 31.29 -1.92
CA LYS A 307 57.58 31.04 -1.00
C LYS A 307 56.28 31.69 -1.48
N MET A 308 56.33 32.93 -1.94
CA MET A 308 55.18 33.65 -2.51
C MET A 308 54.64 32.97 -3.77
N SER A 309 55.51 32.45 -4.64
CA SER A 309 55.09 31.69 -5.83
C SER A 309 54.41 30.36 -5.49
N LEU A 310 54.81 29.69 -4.40
CA LEU A 310 54.17 28.46 -3.92
C LEU A 310 52.79 28.78 -3.32
N LEU A 311 52.72 29.76 -2.42
CA LEU A 311 51.44 30.22 -1.83
C LEU A 311 50.44 30.69 -2.91
N GLN A 312 50.91 31.33 -3.99
CA GLN A 312 50.06 31.70 -5.11
C GLN A 312 49.48 30.47 -5.82
N ALA A 313 50.28 29.41 -6.01
CA ALA A 313 49.80 28.15 -6.59
C ALA A 313 48.75 27.46 -5.68
N ASP A 314 48.97 27.46 -4.36
CA ASP A 314 48.02 26.91 -3.38
C ASP A 314 46.69 27.71 -3.37
N VAL A 315 46.77 29.04 -3.48
CA VAL A 315 45.61 29.94 -3.61
C VAL A 315 44.83 29.67 -4.91
N ASP A 316 45.51 29.36 -6.02
CA ASP A 316 44.83 29.08 -7.28
C ASP A 316 44.27 27.64 -7.33
N ALA A 317 44.93 26.66 -6.71
CA ALA A 317 44.41 25.31 -6.51
C ALA A 317 43.14 25.30 -5.62
N THR A 318 43.15 26.04 -4.51
CA THR A 318 41.97 26.17 -3.63
C THR A 318 40.80 26.89 -4.30
N LYS A 319 41.05 27.89 -5.16
CA LYS A 319 40.00 28.50 -6.01
C LYS A 319 39.39 27.48 -6.98
N GLN A 320 40.20 26.63 -7.61
CA GLN A 320 39.71 25.57 -8.51
C GLN A 320 38.85 24.54 -7.77
N ALA A 321 39.32 24.06 -6.61
CA ALA A 321 38.55 23.16 -5.75
C ALA A 321 37.21 23.79 -5.31
N LEU A 322 37.21 25.07 -4.92
CA LEU A 322 35.98 25.80 -4.57
C LEU A 322 35.02 25.94 -5.76
N ALA A 323 35.53 26.11 -6.99
CA ALA A 323 34.72 26.14 -8.20
C ALA A 323 34.09 24.77 -8.50
N GLN A 324 34.84 23.69 -8.32
CA GLN A 324 34.36 22.30 -8.43
C GLN A 324 33.24 22.02 -7.42
N VAL A 325 33.47 22.26 -6.12
CA VAL A 325 32.46 22.06 -5.06
C VAL A 325 31.19 22.88 -5.32
N LYS A 326 31.32 24.12 -5.83
CA LYS A 326 30.17 24.93 -6.26
C LYS A 326 29.44 24.35 -7.48
N SER A 327 30.10 23.57 -8.34
CA SER A 327 29.45 22.89 -9.47
C SER A 327 28.70 21.64 -9.00
N GLU A 328 29.30 20.84 -8.11
CA GLU A 328 28.73 19.64 -7.50
C GLU A 328 27.52 19.98 -6.62
N LEU A 329 27.60 21.04 -5.81
CA LEU A 329 26.47 21.53 -5.01
C LEU A 329 25.28 21.93 -5.88
N ARG A 330 25.51 22.51 -7.07
CA ARG A 330 24.45 22.82 -8.03
C ARG A 330 23.88 21.58 -8.70
N ALA A 331 24.69 20.55 -8.97
CA ALA A 331 24.21 19.26 -9.47
C ALA A 331 23.30 18.59 -8.43
N SER A 332 23.80 18.43 -7.19
CA SER A 332 23.06 17.86 -6.06
C SER A 332 21.75 18.62 -5.75
N ALA A 333 21.72 19.94 -5.95
CA ALA A 333 20.50 20.72 -5.81
C ALA A 333 19.44 20.40 -6.89
N ARG A 334 19.85 20.09 -8.13
CA ARG A 334 18.93 19.61 -9.18
C ARG A 334 18.46 18.20 -8.89
N ASP A 335 19.36 17.30 -8.53
CA ASP A 335 19.02 15.91 -8.19
C ASP A 335 18.00 15.85 -7.04
N ARG A 336 18.13 16.76 -6.05
CA ARG A 336 17.13 16.92 -4.98
C ARG A 336 15.77 17.36 -5.52
N SER A 337 15.71 18.35 -6.40
CA SER A 337 14.47 18.81 -7.04
C SER A 337 13.80 17.69 -7.84
N ASP A 338 14.57 16.89 -8.58
CA ASP A 338 14.07 15.76 -9.36
C ASP A 338 13.51 14.65 -8.44
N MET A 339 14.19 14.37 -7.31
CA MET A 339 13.67 13.46 -6.28
C MET A 339 12.40 13.99 -5.62
N GLU A 340 12.30 15.29 -5.31
CA GLU A 340 11.10 15.92 -4.75
C GLU A 340 9.90 15.83 -5.71
N HIS A 341 10.12 16.03 -7.01
CA HIS A 341 9.11 15.80 -8.04
C HIS A 341 8.70 14.32 -8.14
N MET A 342 9.65 13.38 -8.06
CA MET A 342 9.37 11.94 -8.08
C MET A 342 8.55 11.51 -6.87
N VAL A 343 8.93 11.94 -5.66
CA VAL A 343 8.17 11.70 -4.41
C VAL A 343 6.76 12.28 -4.49
N SER A 344 6.59 13.44 -5.14
CA SER A 344 5.27 14.05 -5.34
C SER A 344 4.37 13.18 -6.24
N ARG A 345 4.89 12.70 -7.39
CA ARG A 345 4.15 11.77 -8.26
C ARG A 345 3.77 10.47 -7.55
N LEU A 346 4.69 9.88 -6.79
CA LEU A 346 4.43 8.65 -6.02
C LEU A 346 3.36 8.85 -4.93
N ARG A 347 3.27 10.04 -4.33
CA ARG A 347 2.19 10.40 -3.41
C ARG A 347 0.84 10.50 -4.12
N ASP A 348 0.79 11.12 -5.30
CA ASP A 348 -0.43 11.22 -6.11
C ASP A 348 -0.92 9.83 -6.57
N GLU A 349 -0.01 8.97 -7.03
CA GLU A 349 -0.30 7.58 -7.39
C GLU A 349 -0.79 6.76 -6.19
N SER A 350 -0.15 6.90 -5.03
CA SER A 350 -0.60 6.28 -3.78
C SER A 350 -2.02 6.74 -3.39
N SER A 351 -2.35 8.02 -3.59
CA SER A 351 -3.69 8.55 -3.37
C SER A 351 -4.71 7.92 -4.34
N ARG A 352 -4.40 7.89 -5.65
CA ARG A 352 -5.24 7.25 -6.68
C ARG A 352 -5.49 5.77 -6.40
N LEU A 353 -4.46 5.04 -5.91
CA LEU A 353 -4.58 3.63 -5.53
C LEU A 353 -5.48 3.45 -4.30
N LYS A 354 -5.38 4.31 -3.28
CA LYS A 354 -6.29 4.31 -2.11
C LYS A 354 -7.75 4.56 -2.53
N ASP A 355 -8.00 5.51 -3.42
CA ASP A 355 -9.34 5.79 -3.95
C ASP A 355 -9.86 4.66 -4.86
N SER A 356 -8.98 3.95 -5.57
CA SER A 356 -9.35 2.75 -6.32
C SER A 356 -9.70 1.59 -5.38
N LEU A 357 -8.94 1.41 -4.29
CA LEU A 357 -9.20 0.39 -3.28
C LEU A 357 -10.53 0.64 -2.56
N ARG A 358 -10.80 1.88 -2.15
CA ARG A 358 -12.07 2.27 -1.52
C ARG A 358 -13.27 1.94 -2.40
N ARG A 359 -13.23 2.33 -3.68
CA ARG A 359 -14.30 2.02 -4.67
C ARG A 359 -14.49 0.50 -4.88
N LYS A 360 -13.40 -0.29 -4.84
CA LYS A 360 -13.50 -1.76 -4.89
C LYS A 360 -14.12 -2.34 -3.60
N GLN A 361 -13.79 -1.80 -2.43
CA GLN A 361 -14.41 -2.20 -1.16
C GLN A 361 -15.91 -1.87 -1.11
N GLU A 362 -16.31 -0.69 -1.58
CA GLU A 362 -17.71 -0.29 -1.76
C GLU A 362 -18.45 -1.27 -2.69
N LEU A 363 -17.88 -1.58 -3.86
CA LEU A 363 -18.46 -2.54 -4.81
C LEU A 363 -18.62 -3.94 -4.18
N VAL A 364 -17.61 -4.44 -3.46
CA VAL A 364 -17.71 -5.71 -2.71
C VAL A 364 -18.80 -5.64 -1.65
N GLY A 365 -18.96 -4.50 -0.95
CA GLY A 365 -20.05 -4.27 0.00
C GLY A 365 -21.44 -4.22 -0.66
N HIS A 366 -21.56 -3.74 -1.90
CA HIS A 366 -22.78 -3.83 -2.70
C HIS A 366 -23.08 -5.27 -3.14
N LEU A 367 -22.08 -6.00 -3.65
CA LEU A 367 -22.24 -7.39 -4.08
C LEU A 367 -22.61 -8.32 -2.92
N LYS A 368 -22.01 -8.15 -1.74
CA LYS A 368 -22.40 -8.89 -0.53
C LYS A 368 -23.86 -8.67 -0.14
N ARG A 369 -24.35 -7.42 -0.17
CA ARG A 369 -25.76 -7.10 0.11
C ARG A 369 -26.70 -7.74 -0.92
N SER A 370 -26.39 -7.61 -2.20
CA SER A 370 -27.16 -8.23 -3.29
C SER A 370 -27.19 -9.76 -3.19
N PHE A 371 -26.10 -10.40 -2.77
CA PHE A 371 -26.05 -11.84 -2.52
C PHE A 371 -26.95 -12.26 -1.35
N GLU A 372 -26.90 -11.57 -0.21
CA GLU A 372 -27.77 -11.87 0.93
C GLU A 372 -29.26 -11.54 0.65
N GLU A 373 -29.56 -10.60 -0.25
CA GLU A 373 -30.91 -10.36 -0.77
C GLU A 373 -31.38 -11.52 -1.65
N ALA A 374 -30.56 -11.98 -2.59
CA ALA A 374 -30.87 -13.13 -3.45
C ALA A 374 -31.05 -14.43 -2.65
N LYS A 375 -30.23 -14.63 -1.61
CA LYS A 375 -30.33 -15.76 -0.68
C LYS A 375 -31.63 -15.74 0.11
N ARG A 376 -32.01 -14.59 0.69
CA ARG A 376 -33.32 -14.42 1.36
C ARG A 376 -34.48 -14.72 0.42
N ALA A 377 -34.44 -14.21 -0.82
CA ALA A 377 -35.47 -14.50 -1.82
C ALA A 377 -35.58 -16.00 -2.17
N LEU A 378 -34.45 -16.73 -2.19
CA LEU A 378 -34.44 -18.18 -2.40
C LEU A 378 -35.04 -18.96 -1.22
N ASP A 379 -34.74 -18.55 0.02
CA ASP A 379 -35.32 -19.17 1.22
C ASP A 379 -36.84 -18.90 1.32
N GLU A 380 -37.29 -17.69 0.91
CA GLU A 380 -38.70 -17.33 0.76
C GLU A 380 -39.40 -18.26 -0.27
N GLU A 381 -38.79 -18.46 -1.44
CA GLU A 381 -39.32 -19.32 -2.51
C GLU A 381 -39.38 -20.80 -2.08
N LYS A 382 -38.35 -21.26 -1.36
CA LYS A 382 -38.30 -22.62 -0.77
C LYS A 382 -39.44 -22.85 0.23
N ASN A 383 -39.77 -21.85 1.05
CA ASN A 383 -40.89 -21.94 1.98
C ASN A 383 -42.24 -21.90 1.26
N GLN A 384 -42.42 -21.02 0.27
CA GLN A 384 -43.63 -21.01 -0.57
C GLN A 384 -43.86 -22.34 -1.30
N ARG A 385 -42.80 -22.99 -1.79
CA ARG A 385 -42.87 -24.35 -2.37
C ARG A 385 -43.32 -25.40 -1.37
N LYS A 386 -42.84 -25.36 -0.12
CA LYS A 386 -43.33 -26.26 0.95
C LYS A 386 -44.82 -26.06 1.18
N ASP A 387 -45.28 -24.83 1.36
CA ASP A 387 -46.69 -24.52 1.59
C ASP A 387 -47.59 -24.94 0.43
N ALA A 388 -47.13 -24.75 -0.81
CA ALA A 388 -47.84 -25.20 -2.00
C ALA A 388 -47.92 -26.74 -2.08
N ASN A 389 -46.84 -27.44 -1.72
CA ASN A 389 -46.81 -28.90 -1.67
C ASN A 389 -47.75 -29.44 -0.57
N THR A 390 -47.74 -28.85 0.63
CA THR A 390 -48.66 -29.19 1.72
C THR A 390 -50.12 -29.00 1.30
N ARG A 391 -50.46 -27.87 0.67
CA ARG A 391 -51.81 -27.61 0.12
C ARG A 391 -52.20 -28.62 -0.96
N CYS A 392 -51.27 -29.00 -1.84
CA CYS A 392 -51.52 -30.03 -2.85
C CYS A 392 -51.77 -31.40 -2.22
N HIS A 393 -51.03 -31.75 -1.16
CA HIS A 393 -51.18 -33.01 -0.43
C HIS A 393 -52.53 -33.08 0.31
N GLN A 394 -52.94 -31.99 0.96
CA GLN A 394 -54.26 -31.86 1.58
C GLN A 394 -55.41 -32.00 0.56
N LEU A 395 -55.29 -31.36 -0.60
CA LEU A 395 -56.29 -31.50 -1.68
C LEU A 395 -56.34 -32.93 -2.21
N ALA A 396 -55.19 -33.60 -2.38
CA ALA A 396 -55.14 -35.00 -2.80
C ALA A 396 -55.82 -35.93 -1.78
N GLN A 397 -55.59 -35.74 -0.49
CA GLN A 397 -56.27 -36.47 0.59
C GLN A 397 -57.79 -36.22 0.57
N GLN A 398 -58.23 -34.97 0.39
CA GLN A 398 -59.65 -34.63 0.29
C GLN A 398 -60.33 -35.30 -0.91
N LEU A 399 -59.67 -35.30 -2.08
CA LEU A 399 -60.16 -35.98 -3.28
C LEU A 399 -60.19 -37.51 -3.09
N GLN A 400 -59.18 -38.09 -2.44
CA GLN A 400 -59.16 -39.52 -2.12
C GLN A 400 -60.34 -39.90 -1.21
N ALA A 401 -60.62 -39.10 -0.18
CA ALA A 401 -61.76 -39.32 0.70
C ALA A 401 -63.10 -39.28 -0.07
N GLN A 402 -63.28 -38.29 -0.96
CA GLN A 402 -64.46 -38.22 -1.83
C GLN A 402 -64.59 -39.44 -2.76
N VAL A 403 -63.47 -39.95 -3.30
CA VAL A 403 -63.47 -41.17 -4.13
C VAL A 403 -63.88 -42.41 -3.32
N GLU A 404 -63.45 -42.54 -2.06
CA GLU A 404 -63.93 -43.64 -1.20
C GLU A 404 -65.42 -43.51 -0.87
N THR A 405 -65.94 -42.32 -0.57
CA THR A 405 -67.38 -42.10 -0.39
C THR A 405 -68.18 -42.45 -1.64
N LEU A 406 -67.72 -42.06 -2.83
CA LEU A 406 -68.36 -42.41 -4.10
C LEU A 406 -68.31 -43.92 -4.40
N LYS A 407 -67.28 -44.64 -3.93
CA LYS A 407 -67.25 -46.12 -3.99
C LYS A 407 -68.29 -46.75 -3.08
N THR A 408 -68.44 -46.28 -1.83
CA THR A 408 -69.47 -46.80 -0.92
C THR A 408 -70.86 -46.52 -1.46
N ASP A 409 -71.12 -45.31 -1.95
CA ASP A 409 -72.40 -44.94 -2.56
C ASP A 409 -72.73 -45.80 -3.77
N LYS A 410 -71.74 -46.06 -4.64
CA LYS A 410 -71.87 -46.96 -5.79
C LYS A 410 -72.28 -48.37 -5.37
N GLU A 411 -71.70 -48.91 -4.29
CA GLU A 411 -72.02 -50.27 -3.84
C GLU A 411 -73.38 -50.33 -3.12
N HIS A 412 -73.76 -49.28 -2.38
CA HIS A 412 -75.13 -49.12 -1.86
C HIS A 412 -76.16 -49.03 -2.99
N LEU A 413 -75.90 -48.27 -4.05
CA LEU A 413 -76.72 -48.22 -5.27
C LEU A 413 -76.80 -49.59 -5.94
N ARG A 414 -75.68 -50.29 -6.11
CA ARG A 414 -75.63 -51.65 -6.66
C ARG A 414 -76.51 -52.62 -5.86
N THR A 415 -76.43 -52.56 -4.54
CA THR A 415 -77.23 -53.37 -3.62
C THR A 415 -78.72 -53.04 -3.78
N ARG A 416 -79.10 -51.76 -3.77
CA ARG A 416 -80.49 -51.32 -3.98
C ARG A 416 -81.03 -51.76 -5.36
N CYS A 417 -80.22 -51.67 -6.41
CA CYS A 417 -80.58 -52.18 -7.73
C CYS A 417 -80.78 -53.70 -7.74
N ALA A 418 -79.94 -54.47 -7.03
CA ALA A 418 -80.11 -55.92 -6.90
C ALA A 418 -81.40 -56.28 -6.13
N THR A 419 -81.71 -55.57 -5.04
CA THR A 419 -82.97 -55.74 -4.30
C THR A 419 -84.18 -55.39 -5.16
N LEU A 420 -84.13 -54.27 -5.90
CA LEU A 420 -85.19 -53.90 -6.85
C LEU A 420 -85.34 -54.94 -7.97
N LEU A 421 -84.25 -55.46 -8.52
CA LEU A 421 -84.30 -56.51 -9.54
C LEU A 421 -84.92 -57.80 -8.98
N HIS A 422 -84.65 -58.13 -7.71
CA HIS A 422 -85.29 -59.27 -7.03
C HIS A 422 -86.78 -59.02 -6.77
N ALA A 423 -87.16 -57.81 -6.37
CA ALA A 423 -88.56 -57.41 -6.21
C ALA A 423 -89.32 -57.41 -7.54
N VAL A 424 -88.70 -56.97 -8.64
CA VAL A 424 -89.24 -57.09 -9.99
C VAL A 424 -89.38 -58.56 -10.39
N LYS A 425 -88.38 -59.41 -10.19
CA LYS A 425 -88.50 -60.86 -10.45
C LYS A 425 -89.57 -61.56 -9.60
N LEU A 426 -89.78 -61.13 -8.36
CA LEU A 426 -90.89 -61.60 -7.52
C LEU A 426 -92.24 -61.11 -8.06
N LYS A 427 -92.33 -59.85 -8.46
CA LYS A 427 -93.52 -59.28 -9.11
C LYS A 427 -93.81 -60.00 -10.43
N ASP A 428 -92.80 -60.30 -11.23
CA ASP A 428 -92.94 -61.02 -12.50
C ASP A 428 -93.37 -62.47 -12.27
N LYS A 429 -92.84 -63.15 -11.25
CA LYS A 429 -93.35 -64.47 -10.82
C LYS A 429 -94.80 -64.40 -10.37
N LEU A 430 -95.16 -63.44 -9.51
CA LEU A 430 -96.54 -63.24 -9.08
C LEU A 430 -97.45 -62.86 -10.26
N LEU A 431 -96.96 -62.07 -11.22
CA LEU A 431 -97.67 -61.74 -12.46
C LEU A 431 -97.73 -62.93 -13.42
N GLN A 432 -96.82 -63.90 -13.34
CA GLN A 432 -96.82 -65.12 -14.14
C GLN A 432 -97.76 -66.18 -13.55
N GLU A 433 -97.80 -66.30 -12.22
CA GLU A 433 -98.82 -67.03 -11.45
C GLU A 433 -100.21 -66.40 -11.67
N HIS A 434 -100.32 -65.07 -11.62
CA HIS A 434 -101.52 -64.36 -12.06
C HIS A 434 -101.77 -64.54 -13.56
N SER A 435 -100.77 -64.66 -14.45
CA SER A 435 -101.00 -64.91 -15.88
C SER A 435 -101.46 -66.34 -16.18
N THR A 436 -101.17 -67.31 -15.31
CA THR A 436 -101.84 -68.62 -15.34
C THR A 436 -103.31 -68.55 -14.88
N VAL A 437 -103.73 -67.44 -14.25
CA VAL A 437 -105.13 -67.13 -13.89
C VAL A 437 -105.76 -66.10 -14.86
N VAL A 438 -104.94 -65.28 -15.53
CA VAL A 438 -105.29 -64.15 -16.42
C VAL A 438 -104.85 -64.44 -17.87
N ALA A 439 -104.82 -65.73 -18.22
CA ALA A 439 -105.12 -66.20 -19.57
C ALA A 439 -106.63 -66.07 -19.92
N GLN A 440 -107.38 -65.36 -19.07
CA GLN A 440 -108.68 -64.76 -19.36
C GLN A 440 -108.55 -63.24 -19.17
N SER A 441 -109.12 -62.47 -20.09
CA SER A 441 -109.11 -60.99 -20.19
C SER A 441 -107.76 -60.29 -20.46
N ALA A 442 -107.70 -59.60 -21.61
CA ALA A 442 -106.59 -58.76 -22.06
C ALA A 442 -106.80 -57.26 -21.73
N GLY A 443 -105.83 -56.38 -22.07
CA GLY A 443 -106.14 -54.98 -22.42
C GLY A 443 -105.17 -53.86 -21.98
N GLU A 444 -104.22 -53.53 -22.86
CA GLU A 444 -103.87 -52.17 -23.34
C GLU A 444 -103.53 -50.94 -22.43
N SER A 445 -102.38 -50.31 -22.79
CA SER A 445 -102.18 -48.85 -23.03
C SER A 445 -101.74 -47.86 -21.93
N GLY A 446 -100.82 -46.95 -22.32
CA GLY A 446 -100.57 -45.62 -21.74
C GLY A 446 -99.62 -45.55 -20.51
N GLY A 447 -98.56 -44.73 -20.44
CA GLY A 447 -97.99 -43.79 -21.40
C GLY A 447 -98.18 -42.32 -21.02
N ASP A 448 -97.25 -41.74 -20.24
CA ASP A 448 -97.05 -40.27 -20.23
C ASP A 448 -95.64 -39.89 -19.75
N GLY A 449 -95.06 -38.83 -20.31
CA GLY A 449 -93.65 -38.45 -20.11
C GLY A 449 -93.47 -36.96 -19.80
N ALA A 450 -92.95 -36.64 -18.61
CA ALA A 450 -92.86 -35.26 -18.12
C ALA A 450 -91.74 -34.44 -18.79
N THR A 451 -92.11 -33.23 -19.19
CA THR A 451 -91.37 -32.30 -20.05
C THR A 451 -90.11 -31.66 -19.42
N LEU A 452 -89.04 -31.69 -20.21
CA LEU A 452 -87.88 -30.78 -20.29
C LEU A 452 -87.87 -29.48 -19.45
N GLN A 453 -86.77 -29.29 -18.70
CA GLN A 453 -85.93 -28.07 -18.67
C GLN A 453 -84.58 -28.41 -18.00
N PRO A 454 -83.41 -28.17 -18.63
CA PRO A 454 -82.69 -26.91 -18.36
C PRO A 454 -81.75 -26.45 -19.51
N LEU A 455 -82.11 -25.40 -20.27
CA LEU A 455 -81.25 -24.86 -21.33
C LEU A 455 -80.37 -23.67 -20.90
N ASP A 456 -80.79 -22.86 -19.92
CA ASP A 456 -80.09 -21.61 -19.56
C ASP A 456 -78.80 -21.82 -18.74
N ALA A 457 -78.76 -22.83 -17.87
CA ALA A 457 -77.58 -23.11 -17.04
C ALA A 457 -76.32 -23.44 -17.89
N ASN A 458 -76.52 -24.19 -18.98
CA ASN A 458 -75.43 -24.51 -19.92
C ASN A 458 -74.95 -23.27 -20.68
N ALA A 459 -75.84 -22.34 -21.06
CA ALA A 459 -75.45 -21.11 -21.75
C ALA A 459 -74.59 -20.19 -20.88
N ALA A 460 -74.90 -20.07 -19.58
CA ALA A 460 -74.09 -19.33 -18.62
C ALA A 460 -72.70 -19.97 -18.40
N MET A 461 -72.67 -21.29 -18.21
CA MET A 461 -71.41 -22.04 -18.03
C MET A 461 -70.49 -21.93 -19.27
N VAL A 462 -71.04 -21.99 -20.48
CA VAL A 462 -70.26 -21.82 -21.73
C VAL A 462 -69.70 -20.40 -21.86
N LYS A 463 -70.43 -19.36 -21.44
CA LYS A 463 -69.92 -17.97 -21.42
C LYS A 463 -68.75 -17.82 -20.44
N GLU A 464 -68.87 -18.37 -19.23
CA GLU A 464 -67.80 -18.32 -18.22
C GLU A 464 -66.56 -19.13 -18.65
N LEU A 465 -66.75 -20.30 -19.28
CA LEU A 465 -65.64 -21.07 -19.85
C LEU A 465 -64.92 -20.30 -20.97
N LYS A 466 -65.65 -19.62 -21.87
CA LYS A 466 -65.05 -18.75 -22.90
C LYS A 466 -64.27 -17.58 -22.28
N ARG A 467 -64.79 -16.95 -21.22
CA ARG A 467 -64.11 -15.87 -20.48
C ARG A 467 -62.81 -16.36 -19.85
N ARG A 468 -62.82 -17.52 -19.18
CA ARG A 468 -61.63 -18.15 -18.58
C ARG A 468 -60.60 -18.59 -19.64
N LEU A 469 -61.05 -19.10 -20.79
CA LEU A 469 -60.18 -19.45 -21.90
C LEU A 469 -59.44 -18.21 -22.43
N HIS A 470 -60.15 -17.10 -22.65
CA HIS A 470 -59.55 -15.84 -23.09
C HIS A 470 -58.56 -15.27 -22.05
N GLN A 471 -58.88 -15.30 -20.75
CA GLN A 471 -57.91 -14.90 -19.72
C GLN A 471 -56.64 -15.77 -19.69
N LYS A 472 -56.77 -17.09 -19.90
CA LYS A 472 -55.60 -17.98 -20.03
C LYS A 472 -54.80 -17.69 -21.29
N GLN A 473 -55.46 -17.36 -22.40
CA GLN A 473 -54.82 -16.97 -23.66
C GLN A 473 -53.93 -15.72 -23.48
N MET A 474 -54.47 -14.67 -22.85
CA MET A 474 -53.73 -13.43 -22.55
C MET A 474 -52.52 -13.66 -21.63
N LEU A 475 -52.64 -14.57 -20.65
CA LEU A 475 -51.52 -14.95 -19.77
C LEU A 475 -50.43 -15.70 -20.54
N VAL A 476 -50.80 -16.59 -21.46
CA VAL A 476 -49.84 -17.32 -22.32
C VAL A 476 -49.11 -16.36 -23.26
N GLU A 477 -49.80 -15.36 -23.82
CA GLU A 477 -49.19 -14.31 -24.64
C GLU A 477 -48.22 -13.44 -23.82
N SER A 478 -48.62 -12.96 -22.63
CA SER A 478 -47.73 -12.22 -21.73
C SER A 478 -46.50 -13.02 -21.29
N LEU A 479 -46.62 -14.35 -21.14
CA LEU A 479 -45.48 -15.22 -20.83
C LEU A 479 -44.54 -15.41 -22.04
N LYS A 480 -45.07 -15.46 -23.27
CA LYS A 480 -44.26 -15.49 -24.50
C LYS A 480 -43.46 -14.20 -24.68
N ASP A 481 -44.07 -13.05 -24.40
CA ASP A 481 -43.37 -11.76 -24.49
C ASP A 481 -42.23 -11.66 -23.47
N LYS A 482 -42.43 -12.18 -22.25
CA LYS A 482 -41.40 -12.29 -21.22
C LYS A 482 -40.27 -13.26 -21.60
N ASP A 483 -40.59 -14.42 -22.16
CA ASP A 483 -39.61 -15.38 -22.67
C ASP A 483 -38.77 -14.78 -23.82
N ALA A 484 -39.40 -14.03 -24.74
CA ALA A 484 -38.72 -13.29 -25.79
C ALA A 484 -37.78 -12.21 -25.22
N ALA A 485 -38.22 -11.46 -24.21
CA ALA A 485 -37.40 -10.45 -23.54
C ALA A 485 -36.18 -11.07 -22.82
N VAL A 486 -36.38 -12.19 -22.10
CA VAL A 486 -35.29 -12.92 -21.43
C VAL A 486 -34.29 -13.48 -22.45
N LYS A 487 -34.75 -14.03 -23.57
CA LYS A 487 -33.87 -14.46 -24.68
C LYS A 487 -33.06 -13.31 -25.27
N GLY A 488 -33.66 -12.12 -25.42
CA GLY A 488 -32.96 -10.91 -25.82
C GLY A 488 -31.86 -10.48 -24.84
N GLN A 489 -32.14 -10.53 -23.53
CA GLN A 489 -31.16 -10.23 -22.48
C GLN A 489 -30.02 -11.26 -22.45
N LEU A 490 -30.32 -12.55 -22.61
CA LEU A 490 -29.34 -13.62 -22.67
C LEU A 490 -28.37 -13.44 -23.86
N LEU A 491 -28.90 -13.11 -25.04
CA LEU A 491 -28.09 -12.81 -26.23
C LEU A 491 -27.19 -11.58 -26.03
N ALA A 492 -27.68 -10.53 -25.37
CA ALA A 492 -26.87 -9.35 -25.06
C ALA A 492 -25.73 -9.67 -24.08
N LEU A 493 -25.99 -10.49 -23.06
CA LEU A 493 -24.98 -10.97 -22.10
C LEU A 493 -23.94 -11.88 -22.77
N GLN A 494 -24.36 -12.77 -23.67
CA GLN A 494 -23.43 -13.61 -24.45
C GLN A 494 -22.49 -12.74 -25.31
N GLN A 495 -23.03 -11.76 -26.04
CA GLN A 495 -22.20 -10.84 -26.83
C GLN A 495 -21.23 -10.01 -25.97
N GLN A 496 -21.59 -9.68 -24.73
CA GLN A 496 -20.65 -9.05 -23.79
C GLN A 496 -19.57 -10.02 -23.31
N HIS A 497 -19.92 -11.28 -23.03
CA HIS A 497 -18.97 -12.32 -22.67
C HIS A 497 -17.93 -12.54 -23.78
N ASP A 498 -18.39 -12.74 -25.02
CA ASP A 498 -17.52 -12.97 -26.18
C ASP A 498 -16.55 -11.80 -26.41
N ARG A 499 -17.03 -10.55 -26.25
CA ARG A 499 -16.19 -9.33 -26.32
C ARG A 499 -15.15 -9.25 -25.21
N LEU A 500 -15.49 -9.66 -23.98
CA LEU A 500 -14.55 -9.68 -22.86
C LEU A 500 -13.53 -10.82 -23.00
N GLN A 501 -13.95 -11.99 -23.49
CA GLN A 501 -13.09 -13.13 -23.77
C GLN A 501 -12.08 -12.80 -24.89
N ALA A 502 -12.50 -12.11 -25.95
CA ALA A 502 -11.61 -11.61 -26.98
C ALA A 502 -10.56 -10.62 -26.41
N LYS A 503 -10.96 -9.66 -25.56
CA LYS A 503 -10.02 -8.75 -24.88
C LYS A 503 -9.02 -9.48 -24.00
N LEU A 504 -9.47 -10.49 -23.25
CA LEU A 504 -8.60 -11.30 -22.39
C LEU A 504 -7.60 -12.14 -23.22
N HIS A 505 -8.02 -12.65 -24.38
CA HIS A 505 -7.13 -13.36 -25.31
C HIS A 505 -6.03 -12.41 -25.84
N TRP A 506 -6.40 -11.21 -26.29
CA TRP A 506 -5.43 -10.21 -26.74
C TRP A 506 -4.43 -9.81 -25.64
N SER A 507 -4.89 -9.61 -24.39
CA SER A 507 -4.00 -9.35 -23.25
C SER A 507 -2.94 -10.45 -23.08
N LYS A 508 -3.35 -11.72 -23.09
CA LYS A 508 -2.42 -12.86 -22.94
C LYS A 508 -1.44 -12.98 -24.10
N CYS A 509 -1.85 -12.65 -25.32
CA CYS A 509 -0.94 -12.60 -26.47
C CYS A 509 0.09 -11.47 -26.34
N LEU A 510 -0.30 -10.31 -25.78
CA LEU A 510 0.61 -9.21 -25.49
C LEU A 510 1.60 -9.56 -24.38
N ASP A 511 1.16 -10.22 -23.31
CA ASP A 511 2.05 -10.67 -22.23
C ASP A 511 3.13 -11.64 -22.75
N GLY A 512 2.75 -12.59 -23.61
CA GLY A 512 3.69 -13.53 -24.25
C GLY A 512 4.65 -12.85 -25.23
N LEU A 513 4.15 -11.90 -26.03
CA LEU A 513 4.98 -11.10 -26.94
C LEU A 513 5.99 -10.23 -26.17
N ARG A 514 5.53 -9.58 -25.10
CA ARG A 514 6.32 -8.74 -24.19
C ARG A 514 7.46 -9.55 -23.58
N ALA A 515 7.21 -10.78 -23.10
CA ALA A 515 8.25 -11.68 -22.63
C ALA A 515 9.31 -11.98 -23.71
N CYS A 516 8.90 -12.41 -24.90
CA CYS A 516 9.84 -12.73 -25.98
C CYS A 516 10.67 -11.52 -26.46
N VAL A 517 10.11 -10.30 -26.48
CA VAL A 517 10.87 -9.09 -26.81
C VAL A 517 11.86 -8.74 -25.69
N TYR A 518 11.48 -8.88 -24.42
CA TYR A 518 12.41 -8.64 -23.30
C TYR A 518 13.54 -9.65 -23.25
N ASP A 519 13.28 -10.95 -23.50
CA ASP A 519 14.33 -11.98 -23.55
C ASP A 519 15.38 -11.63 -24.63
N VAL A 520 14.93 -11.36 -25.86
CA VAL A 520 15.82 -10.99 -26.99
C VAL A 520 16.56 -9.67 -26.74
N ALA A 521 15.90 -8.67 -26.15
CA ALA A 521 16.55 -7.41 -25.79
C ALA A 521 17.57 -7.59 -24.66
N HIS A 522 17.28 -8.44 -23.67
CA HIS A 522 18.18 -8.73 -22.57
C HIS A 522 19.44 -9.45 -23.05
N ASP A 523 19.31 -10.47 -23.90
CA ASP A 523 20.45 -11.18 -24.50
C ASP A 523 21.35 -10.26 -25.35
N LEU A 524 20.75 -9.27 -26.06
CA LEU A 524 21.50 -8.28 -26.84
C LEU A 524 22.17 -7.20 -25.98
N LEU A 525 21.57 -6.82 -24.85
CA LEU A 525 22.08 -5.78 -23.94
C LEU A 525 23.03 -6.33 -22.87
N PHE A 526 22.98 -7.62 -22.57
CA PHE A 526 23.78 -8.27 -21.53
C PHE A 526 24.40 -9.59 -22.03
N PRO A 527 25.30 -9.54 -23.03
CA PRO A 527 26.04 -10.72 -23.46
C PRO A 527 26.89 -11.27 -22.29
N THR A 528 26.52 -12.45 -21.79
CA THR A 528 27.20 -13.10 -20.67
C THR A 528 28.40 -13.90 -21.16
N SER A 529 29.59 -13.59 -20.63
CA SER A 529 30.86 -14.22 -21.02
C SER A 529 30.97 -15.72 -20.69
N ASP A 530 30.10 -16.24 -19.81
CA ASP A 530 30.16 -17.59 -19.23
C ASP A 530 28.96 -18.48 -19.60
N SER A 531 28.23 -18.16 -20.66
CA SER A 531 27.15 -19.02 -21.16
C SER A 531 27.68 -20.26 -21.89
N ALA A 532 28.07 -21.28 -21.11
CA ALA A 532 28.14 -22.65 -21.63
C ALA A 532 26.77 -23.02 -22.24
N PRO A 533 26.70 -23.54 -23.48
CA PRO A 533 25.45 -23.59 -24.22
C PRO A 533 24.50 -24.64 -23.63
N VAL A 534 23.45 -24.18 -22.94
CA VAL A 534 22.29 -25.03 -22.64
C VAL A 534 21.63 -25.39 -23.97
N GLN A 535 21.79 -26.64 -24.36
CA GLN A 535 21.61 -27.09 -25.75
C GLN A 535 20.14 -27.22 -26.18
N LYS A 536 19.46 -26.09 -26.36
CA LYS A 536 18.37 -25.98 -27.33
C LYS A 536 18.97 -25.63 -28.70
N ARG A 537 19.30 -26.69 -29.45
CA ARG A 537 19.83 -26.70 -30.83
C ARG A 537 19.69 -25.38 -31.62
N ILE A 538 20.69 -24.51 -31.52
CA ILE A 538 21.05 -23.56 -32.57
C ILE A 538 22.58 -23.55 -32.60
N ASP A 539 23.17 -24.32 -33.52
CA ASP A 539 24.62 -24.35 -33.72
C ASP A 539 25.06 -23.07 -34.44
N VAL A 540 25.39 -22.03 -33.67
CA VAL A 540 25.94 -20.76 -34.19
C VAL A 540 27.46 -20.74 -34.03
N PRO A 541 28.25 -20.58 -35.11
CA PRO A 541 29.68 -20.31 -34.99
C PRO A 541 29.90 -18.87 -34.50
N SER A 542 30.57 -18.72 -33.35
CA SER A 542 30.82 -17.42 -32.74
C SER A 542 31.86 -16.58 -33.50
N THR A 543 31.42 -15.71 -34.41
CA THR A 543 32.20 -14.53 -34.82
C THR A 543 31.74 -13.30 -34.03
N PRO A 544 32.56 -12.77 -33.09
CA PRO A 544 32.19 -11.60 -32.31
C PRO A 544 32.28 -10.32 -33.16
N GLY A 545 31.18 -9.56 -33.19
CA GLY A 545 31.11 -8.23 -33.81
C GLY A 545 30.35 -8.18 -35.14
N THR A 546 29.05 -7.84 -35.06
CA THR A 546 28.20 -7.16 -36.10
C THR A 546 26.69 -7.30 -35.80
N VAL A 547 26.28 -8.22 -34.93
CA VAL A 547 24.87 -8.67 -34.79
C VAL A 547 23.95 -7.70 -34.01
N SER A 548 24.46 -6.65 -33.37
CA SER A 548 23.67 -5.80 -32.46
C SER A 548 22.77 -4.77 -33.13
N GLN A 549 23.24 -4.05 -34.15
CA GLN A 549 22.56 -2.83 -34.62
C GLN A 549 21.26 -3.09 -35.40
N GLN A 550 21.29 -3.97 -36.41
CA GLN A 550 20.11 -4.25 -37.25
C GLN A 550 18.97 -4.90 -36.44
N LYS A 551 19.29 -5.77 -35.48
CA LYS A 551 18.29 -6.44 -34.64
C LYS A 551 17.59 -5.49 -33.68
N LEU A 552 18.31 -4.53 -33.09
CA LEU A 552 17.72 -3.50 -32.25
C LEU A 552 16.88 -2.51 -33.06
N GLN A 553 17.31 -2.14 -34.27
CA GLN A 553 16.49 -1.33 -35.19
C GLN A 553 15.21 -2.04 -35.64
N ALA A 554 15.27 -3.35 -35.94
CA ALA A 554 14.11 -4.14 -36.28
C ALA A 554 13.05 -4.10 -35.16
N LEU A 555 13.46 -4.20 -33.88
CA LEU A 555 12.59 -4.09 -32.70
C LEU A 555 11.94 -2.69 -32.48
N GLY A 556 12.04 -1.77 -33.45
CA GLY A 556 11.40 -0.46 -33.42
C GLY A 556 12.18 0.62 -32.68
N LEU A 557 13.42 0.35 -32.26
CA LEU A 557 14.29 1.30 -31.53
C LEU A 557 14.97 2.33 -32.46
N THR A 558 14.19 2.92 -33.38
CA THR A 558 14.65 3.90 -34.38
C THR A 558 15.05 5.25 -33.77
N TYR A 559 14.74 5.49 -32.50
CA TYR A 559 15.07 6.71 -31.75
C TYR A 559 16.51 6.78 -31.25
N PHE A 560 17.24 5.66 -31.21
CA PHE A 560 18.65 5.65 -30.78
C PHE A 560 19.58 5.85 -31.97
N SER A 561 20.58 6.71 -31.81
CA SER A 561 21.59 6.91 -32.86
C SER A 561 22.43 5.65 -33.05
N PRO A 562 23.01 5.40 -34.24
CA PRO A 562 23.95 4.30 -34.47
C PRO A 562 25.05 4.23 -33.39
N THR A 563 25.60 5.39 -33.03
CA THR A 563 26.67 5.54 -32.04
C THR A 563 26.22 5.22 -30.61
N ASP A 564 24.96 5.49 -30.25
CA ASP A 564 24.40 5.14 -28.94
C ASP A 564 24.14 3.62 -28.81
N LEU A 565 23.70 2.97 -29.89
CA LEU A 565 23.49 1.52 -29.95
C LEU A 565 24.81 0.74 -29.89
N GLU A 566 25.86 1.25 -30.53
CA GLU A 566 27.20 0.67 -30.46
C GLU A 566 27.78 0.78 -29.04
N ALA A 567 27.68 1.97 -28.42
CA ALA A 567 28.10 2.21 -27.03
C ALA A 567 27.33 1.41 -25.96
N LEU A 568 26.16 0.86 -26.30
CA LEU A 568 25.39 -0.04 -25.44
C LEU A 568 25.87 -1.50 -25.49
N THR A 569 26.54 -1.90 -26.57
CA THR A 569 26.93 -3.29 -26.84
C THR A 569 28.45 -3.55 -26.76
N THR A 570 29.28 -2.50 -26.77
CA THR A 570 30.70 -2.61 -26.40
C THR A 570 30.87 -2.92 -24.91
N VAL A 571 31.50 -4.06 -24.59
CA VAL A 571 31.78 -4.51 -23.21
C VAL A 571 32.68 -3.50 -22.47
N PRO A 572 32.22 -2.86 -21.38
CA PRO A 572 33.09 -2.02 -20.56
C PRO A 572 33.89 -2.90 -19.58
N THR A 573 35.11 -3.26 -19.98
CA THR A 573 36.09 -3.80 -19.03
C THR A 573 36.43 -2.74 -17.98
N ASN A 574 36.13 -3.05 -16.72
CA ASN A 574 36.39 -2.26 -15.51
C ASN A 574 35.64 -0.92 -15.34
N GLN A 575 34.80 -0.94 -14.29
CA GLN A 575 34.52 0.15 -13.35
C GLN A 575 33.85 1.45 -13.86
N ASN A 576 32.76 1.82 -13.17
CA ASN A 576 32.09 3.12 -13.20
C ASN A 576 31.43 3.57 -14.53
N SER A 577 30.16 3.20 -14.73
CA SER A 577 29.22 4.05 -15.46
C SER A 577 27.75 3.78 -15.10
N GLY A 578 27.23 4.50 -14.09
CA GLY A 578 25.77 4.58 -13.85
C GLY A 578 25.00 5.13 -15.07
N THR A 579 25.69 5.83 -15.98
CA THR A 579 25.18 6.24 -17.29
C THR A 579 24.93 5.08 -18.24
N SER A 580 25.70 3.99 -18.20
CA SER A 580 25.46 2.79 -19.02
C SER A 580 24.19 2.08 -18.56
N HIS A 581 24.04 1.86 -17.26
CA HIS A 581 22.80 1.29 -16.71
C HIS A 581 21.58 2.17 -17.01
N ARG A 582 21.69 3.50 -16.84
CA ARG A 582 20.60 4.44 -17.15
C ARG A 582 20.19 4.40 -18.63
N LYS A 583 21.15 4.29 -19.56
CA LYS A 583 20.86 4.12 -20.99
C LYS A 583 20.22 2.75 -21.28
N LYS A 584 20.66 1.67 -20.64
CA LYS A 584 20.01 0.35 -20.78
C LYS A 584 18.57 0.36 -20.27
N THR A 585 18.30 1.00 -19.14
CA THR A 585 16.93 1.21 -18.64
C THR A 585 16.09 2.03 -19.63
N GLN A 586 16.63 3.11 -20.21
CA GLN A 586 15.94 3.90 -21.24
C GLN A 586 15.60 3.09 -22.52
N VAL A 587 16.42 2.09 -22.89
CA VAL A 587 16.10 1.18 -23.99
C VAL A 587 14.94 0.24 -23.62
N LEU A 588 14.91 -0.26 -22.39
CA LEU A 588 13.80 -1.10 -21.89
C LEU A 588 12.49 -0.30 -21.77
N ASP A 589 12.55 0.95 -21.30
CA ASP A 589 11.40 1.87 -21.24
C ASP A 589 10.87 2.18 -22.66
N ALA A 590 11.78 2.36 -23.64
CA ALA A 590 11.41 2.59 -25.03
C ALA A 590 10.79 1.34 -25.69
N LEU A 591 11.33 0.14 -25.42
CA LEU A 591 10.71 -1.12 -25.85
C LEU A 591 9.31 -1.29 -25.25
N GLU A 592 9.10 -0.91 -23.99
CA GLU A 592 7.79 -0.96 -23.34
C GLU A 592 6.76 -0.08 -24.05
N GLN A 593 7.13 1.16 -24.39
CA GLN A 593 6.26 2.08 -25.14
C GLN A 593 5.95 1.59 -26.56
N VAL A 594 6.91 0.96 -27.26
CA VAL A 594 6.68 0.41 -28.60
C VAL A 594 5.77 -0.82 -28.54
N LEU A 595 5.96 -1.71 -27.55
CA LEU A 595 5.09 -2.87 -27.31
C LEU A 595 3.64 -2.49 -26.98
N GLU A 596 3.44 -1.42 -26.21
CA GLU A 596 2.10 -0.91 -25.89
C GLU A 596 1.44 -0.18 -27.07
N GLY A 597 2.23 0.55 -27.87
CA GLY A 597 1.72 1.33 -28.99
C GLY A 597 1.47 0.52 -30.28
N ARG A 598 2.35 -0.45 -30.59
CA ARG A 598 2.38 -1.19 -31.87
C ARG A 598 2.90 -2.64 -31.72
N PRO A 599 2.13 -3.52 -31.06
CA PRO A 599 2.54 -4.91 -30.84
C PRO A 599 2.75 -5.71 -32.13
N ASP A 600 2.01 -5.42 -33.20
CA ASP A 600 2.18 -6.10 -34.49
C ASP A 600 3.54 -5.80 -35.13
N ASP A 601 4.07 -4.60 -34.98
CA ASP A 601 5.42 -4.22 -35.48
C ASP A 601 6.49 -5.02 -34.73
N CYS A 602 6.41 -5.09 -33.39
CA CYS A 602 7.31 -5.92 -32.57
C CYS A 602 7.24 -7.42 -32.90
N ARG A 603 6.06 -7.92 -33.28
CA ARG A 603 5.88 -9.32 -33.69
C ARG A 603 6.53 -9.60 -35.03
N HIS A 604 6.41 -8.70 -36.00
CA HIS A 604 7.12 -8.83 -37.28
C HIS A 604 8.63 -8.74 -37.07
N ALA A 605 9.10 -7.81 -36.22
CA ALA A 605 10.51 -7.68 -35.85
C ALA A 605 11.09 -8.96 -35.23
N LEU A 606 10.39 -9.59 -34.27
CA LEU A 606 10.81 -10.88 -33.72
C LEU A 606 10.87 -11.96 -34.80
N LEU A 607 9.87 -12.03 -35.69
CA LEU A 607 9.88 -12.98 -36.81
C LEU A 607 11.06 -12.73 -37.76
N GLU A 608 11.41 -11.48 -38.07
CA GLU A 608 12.62 -11.16 -38.85
C GLU A 608 13.90 -11.55 -38.11
N VAL A 609 13.99 -11.33 -36.79
CA VAL A 609 15.14 -11.77 -35.97
C VAL A 609 15.27 -13.29 -35.96
N PHE A 610 14.17 -14.04 -35.90
CA PHE A 610 14.15 -15.50 -36.00
C PHE A 610 14.48 -15.99 -37.42
N HIS A 611 13.94 -15.37 -38.47
CA HIS A 611 14.26 -15.73 -39.86
C HIS A 611 15.73 -15.43 -40.22
N ALA A 612 16.27 -14.28 -39.79
CA ALA A 612 17.70 -13.96 -39.94
C ALA A 612 18.63 -14.89 -39.14
N ALA A 613 18.12 -15.52 -38.07
CA ALA A 613 18.82 -16.59 -37.37
C ALA A 613 18.79 -17.93 -38.15
N THR A 614 17.76 -18.21 -38.94
CA THR A 614 17.68 -19.41 -39.79
C THR A 614 18.41 -19.26 -41.13
N ASP A 615 18.41 -18.08 -41.75
CA ASP A 615 18.96 -17.87 -43.10
C ASP A 615 20.50 -17.90 -43.15
N ASN A 616 21.17 -17.80 -41.99
CA ASN A 616 22.62 -18.04 -41.89
C ASN A 616 22.99 -19.54 -41.91
N SER A 617 22.02 -20.45 -42.01
CA SER A 617 22.29 -21.87 -42.28
C SER A 617 22.56 -22.11 -43.77
N SER A 618 23.85 -22.08 -44.14
CA SER A 618 24.33 -22.39 -45.50
C SER A 618 23.77 -23.74 -45.98
N PRO A 619 23.31 -23.86 -47.25
CA PRO A 619 22.56 -25.01 -47.72
C PRO A 619 23.44 -26.28 -47.76
N ARG A 620 23.36 -27.09 -46.70
CA ARG A 620 24.00 -28.41 -46.66
C ARG A 620 23.32 -29.34 -47.66
N SER A 621 23.99 -29.53 -48.79
CA SER A 621 23.71 -30.54 -49.80
C SER A 621 23.52 -31.94 -49.18
N ARG A 622 22.50 -32.65 -49.66
CA ARG A 622 22.28 -34.10 -49.47
C ARG A 622 23.55 -34.91 -49.76
N PRO A 623 23.75 -36.03 -49.05
CA PRO A 623 23.23 -37.32 -49.53
C PRO A 623 21.85 -37.69 -48.98
#